data_AF-A0A969G9H8-F1
#
_entry.id   AF-A0A969G9H8-F1
#
_cell.length_a   1.000
_cell.length_b   1.000
_cell.length_c   1.000
_cell.angle_alpha   90.00
_cell.angle_beta   90.00
_cell.angle_gamma   90.00
#
_symmetry.space_group_name_H-M   'P 1'
#
loop_
_entity.id
_entity.type
_entity.pdbx_description
1 polymer ?
#
loop_
_entity_poly.entity_id
_entity_poly.type
_entity_poly.pdbx_seq_one_letter_code
_entity_poly.pdbx_strand_id
1 'polypeptide(L)'
;MSKFCSTWGIDGTKQVVVYDDSHGGMAARLWFMLRWLGHENVAVLNGGWKAWMNANLPTNSDIPEAQNTNFMQIPTATYCVLQKIFKRISK
;
A
#
# COMPACT_ATOMS: atom_id res chain seq x y z
N MET A 1 3.64 6.66 10.39
CA MET A 1 3.04 5.77 9.37
C MET A 1 3.61 4.35 9.46
N SER A 2 4.93 4.14 9.61
CA SER A 2 5.51 2.79 9.78
C SER A 2 4.83 1.95 10.85
N LYS A 3 4.57 2.55 12.02
CA LYS A 3 3.95 1.86 13.17
C LYS A 3 2.52 1.35 12.88
N PHE A 4 1.75 2.04 12.03
CA PHE A 4 0.38 1.64 11.65
C PHE A 4 0.38 0.50 10.62
N CYS A 5 1.25 0.58 9.60
CA CYS A 5 1.41 -0.49 8.63
C CYS A 5 1.90 -1.78 9.32
N SER A 6 2.81 -1.64 10.29
CA SER A 6 3.27 -2.73 11.14
C SER A 6 2.15 -3.37 11.96
N THR A 7 1.25 -2.59 12.58
CA THR A 7 0.11 -3.13 13.34
C THR A 7 -0.95 -3.80 12.46
N TRP A 8 -1.03 -3.41 11.19
CA TRP A 8 -1.89 -4.09 10.20
C TRP A 8 -1.20 -5.29 9.53
N GLY A 9 0.00 -5.67 9.99
CA GLY A 9 0.74 -6.81 9.49
C GLY A 9 1.21 -6.67 8.05
N ILE A 10 1.34 -5.43 7.57
CA ILE A 10 1.87 -5.12 6.23
C ILE A 10 3.40 -5.14 6.31
N ASP A 11 4.04 -5.94 5.47
CA ASP A 11 5.50 -5.97 5.29
C ASP A 11 5.84 -5.57 3.84
N GLY A 12 7.14 -5.51 3.52
CA GLY A 12 7.61 -5.12 2.19
C GLY A 12 7.30 -6.14 1.09
N THR A 13 6.89 -7.37 1.42
CA THR A 13 6.67 -8.45 0.44
C THR A 13 5.19 -8.68 0.14
N LYS A 14 4.29 -8.36 1.07
CA LYS A 14 2.84 -8.53 0.89
C LYS A 14 2.25 -7.61 -0.17
N GLN A 15 1.28 -8.14 -0.90
CA GLN A 15 0.44 -7.37 -1.81
C GLN A 15 -0.68 -6.70 -1.01
N VAL A 16 -0.79 -5.38 -1.11
CA VAL A 16 -1.87 -4.61 -0.50
C VAL A 16 -2.91 -4.28 -1.57
N VAL A 17 -4.15 -4.73 -1.38
CA VAL A 17 -5.29 -4.36 -2.23
C VAL A 17 -6.15 -3.37 -1.46
N VAL A 18 -6.30 -2.17 -2.01
CA VAL A 18 -7.07 -1.10 -1.39
C VAL A 18 -8.42 -0.95 -2.08
N TYR A 19 -9.49 -0.82 -1.30
CA TYR A 19 -10.83 -0.53 -1.79
C TYR A 19 -11.52 0.51 -0.90
N ASP A 20 -12.55 1.16 -1.44
CA ASP A 20 -13.45 2.01 -0.68
C ASP A 20 -14.92 1.79 -1.13
N ASP A 21 -15.84 2.44 -0.43
CA ASP A 21 -17.28 2.48 -0.73
C ASP A 21 -17.68 3.66 -1.64
N SER A 22 -16.72 4.51 -2.01
CA SER A 22 -16.92 5.87 -2.54
C SER A 22 -16.18 6.09 -3.88
N HIS A 23 -16.39 5.17 -4.83
CA HIS A 23 -15.88 5.22 -6.22
C HIS A 23 -14.35 5.26 -6.38
N GLY A 24 -13.59 4.82 -5.38
CA GLY A 24 -12.15 4.64 -5.44
C GLY A 24 -11.32 5.89 -5.10
N GLY A 25 -11.95 7.02 -4.74
CA GLY A 25 -11.22 8.26 -4.45
C GLY A 25 -10.31 8.17 -3.23
N MET A 26 -10.78 7.54 -2.15
CA MET A 26 -9.97 7.31 -0.95
C MET A 26 -9.01 6.14 -1.15
N ALA A 27 -9.44 5.12 -1.88
CA ALA A 27 -8.59 4.00 -2.25
C ALA A 27 -7.36 4.44 -3.05
N ALA A 28 -7.54 5.33 -4.04
CA ALA A 28 -6.45 5.91 -4.83
C ALA A 28 -5.49 6.76 -3.98
N ARG A 29 -6.02 7.49 -2.98
CA ARG A 29 -5.19 8.28 -2.07
C ARG A 29 -4.29 7.38 -1.22
N LEU A 30 -4.85 6.30 -0.64
CA LEU A 30 -4.05 5.35 0.13
C LEU A 30 -3.04 4.60 -0.75
N TRP A 31 -3.45 4.21 -1.96
CA TRP A 31 -2.54 3.64 -2.96
C TRP A 31 -1.35 4.57 -3.23
N PHE A 32 -1.60 5.85 -3.49
CA PHE A 32 -0.53 6.83 -3.73
C PHE A 32 0.39 6.99 -2.51
N MET A 33 -0.17 7.05 -1.30
CA MET A 33 0.62 7.18 -0.08
C MET A 33 1.53 5.97 0.15
N LEU A 34 1.04 4.74 -0.07
CA LEU A 34 1.85 3.53 0.09
C LEU A 34 2.99 3.48 -0.93
N ARG A 35 2.72 3.85 -2.18
CA ARG A 35 3.74 3.96 -3.24
C ARG A 35 4.80 5.01 -2.93
N TRP A 36 4.39 6.15 -2.37
CA TRP A 36 5.32 7.21 -1.95
C TRP A 36 6.26 6.76 -0.81
N LEU A 37 5.78 5.88 0.06
CA LEU A 37 6.54 5.27 1.16
C LEU A 37 7.49 4.13 0.71
N GLY A 38 7.51 3.81 -0.59
CA GLY A 38 8.36 2.77 -1.18
C GLY A 38 7.74 1.38 -1.22
N HIS A 39 6.44 1.24 -0.96
CA HIS A 39 5.74 -0.04 -1.09
C HIS A 39 5.15 -0.16 -2.50
N GLU A 40 5.80 -0.96 -3.35
CA GLU A 40 5.44 -1.07 -4.76
C GLU A 40 4.24 -1.99 -5.02
N ASN A 41 4.07 -3.01 -4.17
CA ASN A 41 3.08 -4.08 -4.28
C ASN A 41 1.68 -3.63 -3.81
N VAL A 42 1.12 -2.63 -4.49
CA VAL A 42 -0.19 -2.06 -4.13
C VAL A 42 -1.10 -1.98 -5.34
N ALA A 43 -2.32 -2.47 -5.19
CA ALA A 43 -3.37 -2.42 -6.20
C ALA A 43 -4.65 -1.78 -5.64
N VAL A 44 -5.46 -1.21 -6.53
CA VAL A 44 -6.80 -0.71 -6.19
C VAL A 44 -7.83 -1.70 -6.73
N LEU A 45 -8.81 -2.08 -5.91
CA LEU A 45 -9.90 -2.95 -6.34
C LEU A 45 -10.76 -2.23 -7.38
N ASN A 46 -10.82 -2.79 -8.58
CA ASN A 46 -11.59 -2.20 -9.67
C ASN A 46 -13.10 -2.23 -9.34
N GLY A 47 -13.73 -1.06 -9.33
CA GLY A 47 -15.14 -0.89 -8.98
C GLY A 47 -15.46 -0.86 -7.48
N GLY A 48 -14.45 -1.01 -6.61
CA GLY A 48 -14.58 -0.87 -5.15
C GLY A 48 -15.57 -1.86 -4.51
N TRP A 49 -16.08 -1.48 -3.34
CA TRP A 49 -17.00 -2.33 -2.57
C TRP A 49 -18.30 -2.67 -3.32
N LYS A 50 -18.85 -1.71 -4.07
CA LYS A 50 -20.10 -1.91 -4.83
C LYS A 50 -19.96 -3.00 -5.90
N ALA A 51 -18.85 -3.03 -6.63
CA ALA A 51 -18.60 -4.06 -7.63
C ALA A 51 -18.44 -5.45 -7.00
N TRP A 52 -17.79 -5.54 -5.83
CA TRP A 52 -17.65 -6.79 -5.08
C TRP A 52 -19.01 -7.36 -4.66
N MET A 53 -19.88 -6.50 -4.12
CA MET A 53 -21.24 -6.87 -3.73
C MET A 53 -22.10 -7.27 -4.95
N ASN A 54 -22.01 -6.53 -6.05
CA ASN A 54 -22.74 -6.85 -7.28
C ASN A 54 -22.30 -8.19 -7.90
N ALA A 55 -21.06 -8.60 -7.66
CA ALA A 55 -20.52 -9.89 -8.09
C ALA A 55 -20.91 -11.06 -7.15
N ASN A 56 -21.69 -10.81 -6.08
CA ASN A 56 -22.07 -11.80 -5.07
C ASN A 56 -20.88 -12.57 -4.48
N LEU A 57 -19.76 -11.88 -4.31
CA LEU A 57 -18.54 -12.46 -3.75
C LEU A 57 -18.65 -12.59 -2.21
N PRO A 58 -17.95 -13.57 -1.60
CA PRO A 58 -18.02 -13.80 -0.16
C PRO A 58 -17.49 -12.59 0.63
N THR A 59 -18.08 -12.36 1.79
CA THR A 59 -17.68 -11.35 2.76
C THR A 59 -17.51 -11.99 4.13
N ASN A 60 -16.62 -11.44 4.95
CA ASN A 60 -16.46 -11.83 6.34
C ASN A 60 -16.49 -10.57 7.21
N SER A 61 -17.16 -10.64 8.35
CA SER A 61 -17.25 -9.58 9.37
C SER A 61 -16.27 -9.80 10.53
N ASP A 62 -15.54 -10.92 10.55
CA ASP A 62 -14.52 -11.20 11.55
C ASP A 62 -13.39 -10.18 11.46
N ILE A 63 -12.92 -9.71 12.62
CA ILE A 63 -11.75 -8.83 12.70
C ILE A 63 -10.51 -9.71 12.64
N PRO A 64 -9.67 -9.61 11.58
CA PRO A 64 -8.47 -10.42 11.48
C PRO A 64 -7.44 -9.99 12.53
N GLU A 65 -6.85 -10.97 13.23
CA GLU A 65 -5.68 -10.74 14.08
C GLU A 65 -4.44 -10.52 13.20
N ALA A 66 -4.08 -9.26 13.00
CA ALA A 66 -2.88 -8.91 12.26
C ALA A 66 -1.63 -9.21 13.10
N GLN A 67 -0.72 -10.03 12.57
CA GLN A 67 0.59 -10.22 13.18
C GLN A 67 1.46 -8.99 12.92
N ASN A 68 2.06 -8.43 13.97
CA ASN A 68 2.96 -7.29 13.84
C ASN A 68 4.13 -7.62 12.90
N THR A 69 4.33 -6.79 11.88
CA THR A 69 5.43 -6.93 10.91
C THR A 69 6.37 -5.73 10.95
N ASN A 70 7.60 -5.91 10.47
CA ASN A 70 8.52 -4.81 10.26
C ASN A 70 8.26 -4.18 8.89
N PHE A 71 7.50 -3.08 8.86
CA PHE A 71 7.30 -2.30 7.66
C PHE A 71 8.50 -1.38 7.43
N MET A 72 9.46 -1.83 6.62
CA MET A 72 10.63 -1.02 6.26
C MET A 72 10.24 0.02 5.21
N GLN A 73 10.14 1.28 5.63
CA GLN A 73 9.84 2.40 4.76
C GLN A 73 11.12 2.88 4.08
N ILE A 74 11.15 2.85 2.74
CA ILE A 74 12.22 3.48 1.98
C ILE A 74 11.54 4.55 1.11
N PRO A 75 11.43 5.80 1.60
CA PRO A 75 10.79 6.87 0.84
C PRO A 75 11.45 7.02 -0.54
N THR A 76 10.64 7.02 -1.60
CA THR A 76 11.12 7.10 -2.99
C THR A 76 11.94 8.38 -3.25
N ALA A 77 11.70 9.45 -2.49
CA ALA A 77 12.50 10.68 -2.52
C ALA A 77 13.98 10.45 -2.18
N THR A 78 14.29 9.53 -1.26
CA THR A 78 15.66 9.16 -0.89
C THR A 78 16.35 8.41 -2.04
N TYR A 79 15.61 7.56 -2.76
CA TYR A 79 16.11 6.83 -3.92
C TYR A 79 16.56 7.76 -5.06
N CYS A 80 15.79 8.83 -5.31
CA CYS A 80 16.10 9.79 -6.38
C CYS A 80 17.37 10.61 -6.06
N VAL A 81 17.57 10.98 -4.79
CA VAL A 81 18.76 11.71 -4.32
C VAL A 81 20.01 10.82 -4.35
N LEU A 82 19.91 9.58 -3.85
CA LEU A 82 21.04 8.64 -3.86
C LEU A 82 21.45 8.26 -5.29
N GLN A 83 20.50 8.03 -6.21
CA GLN A 83 20.85 7.77 -7.61
C GLN A 83 21.49 8.99 -8.29
N LYS A 84 21.02 10.22 -7.98
CA LYS A 84 21.65 11.45 -8.48
C LYS A 84 23.07 11.64 -7.94
N ILE A 85 23.29 11.38 -6.66
CA ILE A 85 24.62 11.51 -6.03
C ILE A 85 25.57 10.44 -6.56
N PHE A 86 25.13 9.18 -6.65
CA PHE A 86 25.95 8.08 -7.15
C PHE A 86 26.37 8.29 -8.62
N LYS A 87 25.44 8.72 -9.49
CA LYS A 87 25.77 9.09 -10.89
C LYS A 87 26.71 10.30 -11.02
N ARG A 88 26.77 11.17 -10.00
CA ARG A 88 27.62 12.36 -10.00
C ARG A 88 29.03 12.08 -9.47
N ILE A 89 29.21 11.04 -8.65
CA ILE A 89 30.50 10.61 -8.11
C ILE A 89 31.20 9.62 -9.05
N SER A 90 30.46 8.90 -9.90
CA SER A 90 31.03 7.94 -10.87
C SER A 90 31.52 8.57 -12.19
N LYS A 91 31.80 9.87 -12.22
CA LYS A 91 32.29 10.60 -13.39
C LYS A 91 33.41 11.54 -12.97
#